data_AF-A0A7J6F4L9-F1
#
_entry.id   AF-A0A7J6F4L9-F1
#
_cell.length_a   1.000
_cell.length_b   1.000
_cell.length_c   1.000
_cell.angle_alpha   90.00
_cell.angle_beta   90.00
_cell.angle_gamma   90.00
#
_symmetry.space_group_name_H-M   'P 1'
#
loop_
_entity.id
_entity.type
_entity.pdbx_description
1 polymer ?
#
loop_
_entity_poly.entity_id
_entity_poly.type
_entity_poly.pdbx_seq_one_letter_code
_entity_poly.pdbx_strand_id
1 'polypeptide(L)'
;MKGIDLRKNLLTGSLSPSIGNLTRMQYLSFGINALSGEVPKELGQLTEQITLSFSSNNFSGPLPPELGNLSKLQELYIISSGVSGEIPSTFANLLSLQVLWASDTELTGKIPEFIGNWSNLNTLRLSEISNASTSLSFITNMKSLSILVLKNINVIGTIPSNISELKELQHLLLGNNSLNGTLPQQKSESLLNIDVSYNNLVGTIPSWVNKQNLHINLVGNNFTIDNSNNSTLLSGLICLQKDFPCNRDHYNFGINSGGKQITSSNGLVYEKDDEALGPADYFVTSSKRWAVSNVGIFLGNNNATYTSNSFSQFTNTLDPELFQTTRLSASSLRYYGLGLENGNYTVKLQFAEIGFENYQTWKGLGRRIFDIYIQGKLEIKDFDIKKEAGAVPLRAVQKEFKARVSQNYLEIHLYWAGKGTCCIPARSTYGPSISAISATPTFYVVQRRKKSRTNDDDEEFLGMDVKPFTFGYAELRTATNDFDYSKKLGEGGFGPVYKAWDLHEEDREIELVDSKISKKFNREEVRRTIRVAFLCTQASPAARPSMSKVVAMLSGDTDAGGTEVSRPGYLVDWKFNDANTLMSQIEQGTTDPMQCDSCVSTSMVAMPSPSHNNPTHPMLQDINNEL
;
A
#
# COMPACT_ATOMS: atom_id res chain seq x y z
N MET A 1 -8.82 50.03 -4.88
CA MET A 1 -7.84 48.92 -4.93
C MET A 1 -8.61 47.62 -5.09
N LYS A 2 -8.24 46.74 -6.04
CA LYS A 2 -8.95 45.48 -6.32
C LYS A 2 -8.18 44.23 -5.87
N GLY A 3 -6.88 44.36 -5.56
CA GLY A 3 -6.07 43.24 -5.12
C GLY A 3 -4.98 43.68 -4.14
N ILE A 4 -4.70 42.81 -3.17
CA ILE A 4 -3.59 42.89 -2.21
C ILE A 4 -2.95 41.50 -2.12
N ASP A 5 -1.65 41.42 -2.40
CA ASP A 5 -0.83 40.23 -2.18
C ASP A 5 0.22 40.53 -1.10
N LEU A 6 0.00 39.98 0.09
CA LEU A 6 0.89 40.05 1.24
C LEU A 6 1.60 38.71 1.48
N ARG A 7 1.58 37.79 0.51
CA ARG A 7 2.24 36.49 0.70
C ARG A 7 3.74 36.63 0.87
N LYS A 8 4.34 35.60 1.48
CA LYS A 8 5.80 35.42 1.56
C LYS A 8 6.48 36.57 2.31
N ASN A 9 5.85 37.02 3.39
CA ASN A 9 6.41 38.01 4.32
C ASN A 9 6.62 37.36 5.69
N LEU A 10 7.07 38.15 6.66
CA LEU A 10 7.24 37.76 8.06
C LEU A 10 6.19 38.44 8.96
N LEU A 11 4.98 38.65 8.43
CA LEU A 11 3.91 39.31 9.19
C LEU A 11 3.51 38.44 10.39
N THR A 12 3.32 39.08 11.54
CA THR A 12 2.98 38.44 12.83
C THR A 12 1.78 39.15 13.47
N GLY A 13 1.23 38.54 14.53
CA GLY A 13 0.07 39.08 15.24
C GLY A 13 -1.25 38.79 14.53
N SER A 14 -2.34 39.34 15.04
CA SER A 14 -3.68 39.13 14.51
C SER A 14 -3.99 39.95 13.27
N LEU A 15 -4.73 39.39 12.33
CA LEU A 15 -5.28 40.14 11.20
C LEU A 15 -6.30 41.16 11.72
N SER A 16 -6.12 42.44 11.38
CA SER A 16 -6.99 43.51 11.86
C SER A 16 -8.40 43.41 11.24
N PRO A 17 -9.48 43.55 12.03
CA PRO A 17 -10.87 43.62 11.54
C PRO A 17 -11.10 44.72 10.50
N SER A 18 -10.28 45.77 10.50
CA SER A 18 -10.33 46.86 9.53
C SER A 18 -10.12 46.40 8.07
N ILE A 19 -9.66 45.17 7.84
CA ILE A 19 -9.61 44.55 6.51
C ILE A 19 -10.98 44.55 5.83
N GLY A 20 -12.09 44.47 6.58
CA GLY A 20 -13.46 44.51 6.08
C GLY A 20 -13.83 45.83 5.38
N ASN A 21 -13.11 46.92 5.67
CA ASN A 21 -13.35 48.22 5.02
C ASN A 21 -12.95 48.21 3.53
N LEU A 22 -12.22 47.21 3.07
CA LEU A 22 -11.75 47.10 1.69
C LEU A 22 -12.81 46.49 0.76
N THR A 23 -14.06 46.93 0.84
CA THR A 23 -15.25 46.29 0.21
C THR A 23 -15.18 46.06 -1.30
N ARG A 24 -14.26 46.72 -2.02
CA ARG A 24 -14.00 46.51 -3.47
C ARG A 24 -12.90 45.47 -3.76
N MET A 25 -12.41 44.78 -2.75
CA MET A 25 -11.35 43.76 -2.86
C MET A 25 -11.86 42.55 -3.65
N GLN A 26 -11.04 42.07 -4.57
CA GLN A 26 -11.30 40.88 -5.38
C GLN A 26 -10.23 39.81 -5.15
N TYR A 27 -8.98 40.22 -4.93
CA TYR A 27 -7.85 39.30 -4.75
C TYR A 27 -7.16 39.61 -3.44
N LEU A 28 -7.28 38.72 -2.46
CA LEU A 28 -6.69 38.91 -1.14
C LEU A 28 -5.91 37.66 -0.78
N SER A 29 -4.59 37.82 -0.68
CA SER A 29 -3.75 36.76 -0.16
C SER A 29 -2.80 37.29 0.90
N PHE A 30 -2.76 36.60 2.02
CA PHE A 30 -1.83 36.85 3.12
C PHE A 30 -1.23 35.54 3.65
N GLY A 31 -1.23 34.50 2.81
CA GLY A 31 -0.63 33.20 3.12
C GLY A 31 0.90 33.24 3.21
N ILE A 32 1.51 32.21 3.82
CA ILE A 32 2.97 32.11 4.03
C ILE A 32 3.47 33.30 4.85
N ASN A 33 2.94 33.43 6.06
CA ASN A 33 3.31 34.40 7.08
C ASN A 33 3.29 33.70 8.46
N ALA A 34 3.37 34.47 9.54
CA ALA A 34 3.22 34.00 10.92
C ALA A 34 2.05 34.74 11.63
N LEU A 35 0.99 35.07 10.87
CA LEU A 35 -0.22 35.67 11.43
C LEU A 35 -0.90 34.68 12.37
N SER A 36 -1.51 35.20 13.43
CA SER A 36 -2.09 34.39 14.51
C SER A 36 -3.46 34.91 14.97
N GLY A 37 -4.06 34.27 15.98
CA GLY A 37 -5.39 34.63 16.46
C GLY A 37 -6.49 34.06 15.56
N GLU A 38 -7.70 34.60 15.66
CA GLU A 38 -8.85 34.14 14.86
C GLU A 38 -8.87 34.78 13.47
N VAL A 39 -9.49 34.10 12.51
CA VAL A 39 -9.82 34.69 11.21
C VAL A 39 -10.94 35.73 11.43
N PRO A 40 -10.76 37.02 11.12
CA PRO A 40 -11.78 38.03 11.40
C PRO A 40 -13.05 37.80 10.57
N LYS A 41 -14.22 37.82 11.23
CA LYS A 41 -15.52 37.70 10.56
C LYS A 41 -15.79 38.82 9.56
N GLU A 42 -15.13 39.97 9.74
CA GLU A 42 -15.21 41.14 8.85
C GLU A 42 -14.72 40.83 7.43
N LEU A 43 -13.95 39.75 7.22
CA LEU A 43 -13.65 39.26 5.87
C LEU A 43 -14.91 38.93 5.07
N GLY A 44 -16.02 38.55 5.74
CA GLY A 44 -17.31 38.34 5.11
C GLY A 44 -17.97 39.60 4.53
N GLN A 45 -17.42 40.80 4.79
CA GLN A 45 -17.87 42.06 4.19
C GLN A 45 -17.29 42.30 2.79
N LEU A 46 -16.28 41.53 2.39
CA LEU A 46 -15.58 41.67 1.11
C LEU A 46 -16.36 40.97 -0.01
N THR A 47 -17.62 41.31 -0.25
CA THR A 47 -18.52 40.57 -1.14
C THR A 47 -18.10 40.51 -2.61
N GLU A 48 -17.10 41.30 -3.02
CA GLU A 48 -16.47 41.25 -4.35
C GLU A 48 -15.32 40.24 -4.47
N GLN A 49 -15.01 39.49 -3.40
CA GLN A 49 -13.88 38.58 -3.33
C GLN A 49 -13.98 37.44 -4.36
N ILE A 50 -12.91 37.24 -5.12
CA ILE A 50 -12.71 36.17 -6.11
C ILE A 50 -11.74 35.12 -5.57
N THR A 51 -10.61 35.55 -5.00
CA THR A 51 -9.58 34.65 -4.46
C THR A 51 -9.25 35.01 -3.02
N LEU A 52 -9.44 34.07 -2.09
CA LEU A 52 -9.05 34.23 -0.69
C LEU A 52 -8.04 33.15 -0.32
N SER A 53 -6.85 33.57 0.12
CA SER A 53 -5.83 32.63 0.59
C SER A 53 -5.15 33.14 1.86
N PHE A 54 -5.20 32.29 2.87
CA PHE A 54 -4.53 32.52 4.16
C PHE A 54 -3.75 31.30 4.66
N SER A 55 -3.45 30.37 3.75
CA SER A 55 -2.62 29.19 3.97
C SER A 55 -1.27 29.49 4.63
N SER A 56 -0.68 28.51 5.33
CA SER A 56 0.64 28.58 5.96
C SER A 56 0.75 29.80 6.90
N ASN A 57 -0.15 29.85 7.89
CA ASN A 57 -0.19 30.81 8.99
C ASN A 57 -0.47 30.07 10.30
N ASN A 58 -0.56 30.80 11.41
CA ASN A 58 -0.78 30.26 12.75
C ASN A 58 -2.11 30.75 13.34
N PHE A 59 -3.16 30.81 12.51
CA PHE A 59 -4.51 31.14 12.99
C PHE A 59 -5.02 30.04 13.94
N SER A 60 -6.12 30.33 14.60
CA SER A 60 -6.78 29.46 15.58
C SER A 60 -8.28 29.73 15.58
N GLY A 61 -9.05 28.90 16.26
CA GLY A 61 -10.51 29.06 16.31
C GLY A 61 -11.20 28.66 14.99
N PRO A 62 -12.54 28.76 14.93
CA PRO A 62 -13.32 28.28 13.80
C PRO A 62 -13.25 29.19 12.57
N LEU A 63 -13.61 28.64 11.41
CA LEU A 63 -13.91 29.46 10.24
C LEU A 63 -15.15 30.33 10.51
N PRO A 64 -15.09 31.66 10.29
CA PRO A 64 -16.26 32.53 10.47
C PRO A 64 -17.39 32.16 9.51
N PRO A 65 -18.62 31.95 10.00
CA PRO A 65 -19.79 31.71 9.14
C PRO A 65 -20.03 32.83 8.12
N GLU A 66 -19.62 34.06 8.43
CA GLU A 66 -19.73 35.23 7.56
C GLU A 66 -18.94 35.10 6.25
N LEU A 67 -17.94 34.22 6.18
CA LEU A 67 -17.26 33.91 4.91
C LEU A 67 -18.22 33.31 3.87
N GLY A 68 -19.36 32.74 4.31
CA GLY A 68 -20.43 32.32 3.40
C GLY A 68 -21.11 33.46 2.63
N ASN A 69 -20.87 34.73 2.98
CA ASN A 69 -21.38 35.89 2.24
C ASN A 69 -20.59 36.16 0.94
N LEU A 70 -19.43 35.52 0.76
CA LEU A 70 -18.54 35.73 -0.38
C LEU A 70 -19.02 34.95 -1.62
N SER A 71 -20.23 35.22 -2.08
CA SER A 71 -20.90 34.46 -3.15
C SER A 71 -20.15 34.47 -4.49
N LYS A 72 -19.26 35.43 -4.72
CA LYS A 72 -18.39 35.54 -5.90
C LYS A 72 -17.06 34.77 -5.77
N LEU A 73 -16.78 34.18 -4.60
CA LEU A 73 -15.52 33.51 -4.32
C LEU A 73 -15.35 32.29 -5.25
N GLN A 74 -14.24 32.26 -5.96
CA GLN A 74 -13.86 31.20 -6.89
C GLN A 74 -12.76 30.32 -6.30
N GLU A 75 -11.84 30.89 -5.54
CA GLU A 75 -10.70 30.15 -5.00
C GLU A 75 -10.53 30.39 -3.51
N LEU A 76 -10.52 29.30 -2.74
CA LEU A 76 -10.28 29.30 -1.30
C LEU A 76 -9.13 28.35 -0.93
N TYR A 77 -8.05 28.91 -0.38
CA TYR A 77 -6.88 28.15 0.09
C TYR A 77 -6.64 28.40 1.58
N ILE A 78 -6.73 27.33 2.39
CA ILE A 78 -6.63 27.38 3.85
C ILE A 78 -5.65 26.32 4.41
N ILE A 79 -4.73 25.84 3.58
CA ILE A 79 -3.76 24.78 3.89
C ILE A 79 -2.87 25.20 5.06
N SER A 80 -2.63 24.37 6.07
CA SER A 80 -1.70 24.67 7.18
C SER A 80 -1.96 26.05 7.80
N SER A 81 -3.24 26.38 8.02
CA SER A 81 -3.65 27.70 8.54
C SER A 81 -3.95 27.71 10.03
N GLY A 82 -4.15 26.54 10.65
CA GLY A 82 -4.51 26.39 12.07
C GLY A 82 -5.99 26.62 12.39
N VAL A 83 -6.84 26.88 11.39
CA VAL A 83 -8.30 26.96 11.60
C VAL A 83 -8.87 25.62 12.06
N SER A 84 -9.85 25.69 12.94
CA SER A 84 -10.44 24.54 13.65
C SER A 84 -11.96 24.47 13.51
N GLY A 85 -12.61 23.53 14.19
CA GLY A 85 -14.07 23.39 14.20
C GLY A 85 -14.63 22.83 12.89
N GLU A 86 -15.95 22.93 12.68
CA GLU A 86 -16.60 22.39 11.48
C GLU A 86 -16.56 23.38 10.31
N ILE A 87 -16.69 22.87 9.08
CA ILE A 87 -16.94 23.71 7.89
C ILE A 87 -18.33 24.36 8.06
N PRO A 88 -18.46 25.70 8.10
CA PRO A 88 -19.73 26.36 8.37
C PRO A 88 -20.81 26.03 7.33
N SER A 89 -22.05 25.81 7.78
CA SER A 89 -23.18 25.53 6.89
C SER A 89 -23.50 26.67 5.92
N THR A 90 -23.13 27.91 6.26
CA THR A 90 -23.24 29.09 5.39
C THR A 90 -22.38 28.99 4.13
N PHE A 91 -21.37 28.11 4.09
CA PHE A 91 -20.55 27.89 2.89
C PHE A 91 -21.36 27.25 1.74
N ALA A 92 -22.56 26.74 2.01
CA ALA A 92 -23.51 26.35 0.98
C ALA A 92 -23.79 27.47 -0.05
N ASN A 93 -23.60 28.74 0.33
CA ASN A 93 -23.81 29.91 -0.53
C ASN A 93 -22.66 30.18 -1.53
N LEU A 94 -21.51 29.50 -1.41
CA LEU A 94 -20.32 29.71 -2.25
C LEU A 94 -20.45 29.04 -3.63
N LEU A 95 -21.52 29.30 -4.36
CA LEU A 95 -21.86 28.61 -5.61
C LEU A 95 -20.91 28.93 -6.78
N SER A 96 -20.12 30.00 -6.68
CA SER A 96 -19.06 30.34 -7.66
C SER A 96 -17.74 29.61 -7.41
N LEU A 97 -17.63 28.81 -6.35
CA LEU A 97 -16.37 28.18 -5.97
C LEU A 97 -15.91 27.18 -7.03
N GLN A 98 -14.65 27.31 -7.42
CA GLN A 98 -13.94 26.49 -8.41
C GLN A 98 -12.85 25.65 -7.76
N VAL A 99 -12.16 26.22 -6.77
CA VAL A 99 -11.06 25.57 -6.04
C VAL A 99 -11.29 25.68 -4.54
N LEU A 100 -11.33 24.53 -3.88
CA LEU A 100 -11.18 24.43 -2.43
C LEU A 100 -9.96 23.58 -2.11
N TRP A 101 -9.00 24.16 -1.39
CA TRP A 101 -7.89 23.41 -0.81
C TRP A 101 -7.78 23.66 0.69
N ALA A 102 -8.16 22.65 1.46
CA ALA A 102 -8.03 22.58 2.90
C ALA A 102 -7.25 21.31 3.28
N SER A 103 -6.04 21.47 3.79
CA SER A 103 -5.21 20.33 4.20
C SER A 103 -4.34 20.75 5.37
N ASP A 104 -4.05 19.83 6.30
CA ASP A 104 -3.36 20.17 7.53
C ASP A 104 -4.05 21.33 8.27
N THR A 105 -5.29 21.11 8.69
CA THR A 105 -6.03 22.06 9.53
C THR A 105 -6.57 21.32 10.74
N GLU A 106 -7.04 22.06 11.74
CA GLU A 106 -7.70 21.47 12.91
C GLU A 106 -9.21 21.33 12.68
N LEU A 107 -9.64 21.29 11.41
CA LEU A 107 -11.04 21.12 11.07
C LEU A 107 -11.52 19.74 11.52
N THR A 108 -12.78 19.69 11.93
CA THR A 108 -13.45 18.52 12.50
C THR A 108 -14.84 18.38 11.90
N GLY A 109 -15.54 17.31 12.27
CA GLY A 109 -16.87 17.02 11.74
C GLY A 109 -16.81 16.39 10.35
N LYS A 110 -17.98 16.13 9.77
CA LYS A 110 -18.10 15.46 8.46
C LYS A 110 -17.90 16.45 7.31
N ILE A 111 -17.52 15.94 6.14
CA ILE A 111 -17.57 16.75 4.91
C ILE A 111 -19.05 17.06 4.63
N PRO A 112 -19.47 18.34 4.57
CA PRO A 112 -20.89 18.65 4.39
C PRO A 112 -21.42 18.27 3.01
N GLU A 113 -22.62 17.68 2.96
CA GLU A 113 -23.27 17.26 1.70
C GLU A 113 -23.49 18.42 0.71
N PHE A 114 -23.62 19.67 1.20
CA PHE A 114 -23.80 20.84 0.33
C PHE A 114 -22.60 21.07 -0.60
N ILE A 115 -21.42 20.50 -0.33
CA ILE A 115 -20.25 20.58 -1.23
C ILE A 115 -20.59 19.96 -2.59
N GLY A 116 -21.48 18.96 -2.63
CA GLY A 116 -21.99 18.38 -3.88
C GLY A 116 -22.80 19.35 -4.74
N ASN A 117 -23.26 20.49 -4.18
CA ASN A 117 -24.01 21.52 -4.91
C ASN A 117 -23.11 22.59 -5.56
N TRP A 118 -21.81 22.60 -5.29
CA TRP A 118 -20.87 23.53 -5.93
C TRP A 118 -20.57 23.07 -7.36
N SER A 119 -21.50 23.34 -8.28
CA SER A 119 -21.47 22.84 -9.66
C SER A 119 -20.25 23.33 -10.46
N ASN A 120 -19.64 24.45 -10.07
CA ASN A 120 -18.45 25.01 -10.72
C ASN A 120 -17.14 24.46 -10.16
N LEU A 121 -17.18 23.63 -9.11
CA LEU A 121 -15.99 23.16 -8.43
C LEU A 121 -15.21 22.18 -9.32
N ASN A 122 -14.00 22.57 -9.70
CA ASN A 122 -13.09 21.75 -10.50
C ASN A 122 -12.01 21.07 -9.66
N THR A 123 -11.65 21.65 -8.51
CA THR A 123 -10.59 21.13 -7.64
C THR A 123 -11.07 21.08 -6.20
N LEU A 124 -11.15 19.88 -5.64
CA LEU A 124 -11.40 19.63 -4.23
C LEU A 124 -10.22 18.87 -3.62
N ARG A 125 -9.49 19.51 -2.72
CA ARG A 125 -8.37 18.90 -1.99
C ARG A 125 -8.58 18.99 -0.49
N LEU A 126 -8.88 17.86 0.12
CA LEU A 126 -9.12 17.69 1.56
C LEU A 126 -8.17 16.61 2.10
N SER A 127 -7.37 16.94 3.12
CA SER A 127 -6.45 15.96 3.75
C SER A 127 -6.25 16.28 5.23
N GLU A 128 -6.48 15.30 6.10
CA GLU A 128 -6.44 15.46 7.56
C GLU A 128 -7.32 16.59 8.12
N ILE A 129 -8.56 16.71 7.62
CA ILE A 129 -9.48 17.78 8.03
C ILE A 129 -10.80 17.29 8.67
N SER A 130 -10.92 15.98 8.91
CA SER A 130 -12.16 15.37 9.40
C SER A 130 -11.84 14.21 10.32
N ASN A 131 -12.62 14.12 11.40
CA ASN A 131 -12.66 12.97 12.31
C ASN A 131 -13.97 12.17 12.18
N ALA A 132 -14.91 12.60 11.32
CA ALA A 132 -16.19 11.94 11.12
C ALA A 132 -16.25 11.24 9.75
N SER A 133 -16.91 10.09 9.70
CA SER A 133 -17.06 9.31 8.47
C SER A 133 -17.93 10.04 7.44
N THR A 134 -17.49 10.06 6.18
CA THR A 134 -18.24 10.64 5.05
C THR A 134 -18.28 9.65 3.88
N SER A 135 -19.41 9.53 3.16
CA SER A 135 -19.49 8.79 1.90
C SER A 135 -19.12 9.63 0.69
N LEU A 136 -18.78 8.99 -0.44
CA LEU A 136 -18.51 9.65 -1.72
C LEU A 136 -19.79 10.05 -2.51
N SER A 137 -20.98 9.91 -1.93
CA SER A 137 -22.26 10.19 -2.61
C SER A 137 -22.37 11.62 -3.17
N PHE A 138 -21.78 12.59 -2.48
CA PHE A 138 -21.87 14.00 -2.85
C PHE A 138 -21.19 14.34 -4.19
N ILE A 139 -20.23 13.53 -4.65
CA ILE A 139 -19.47 13.84 -5.88
C ILE A 139 -20.25 13.56 -7.17
N THR A 140 -21.37 12.84 -7.07
CA THR A 140 -22.15 12.35 -8.22
C THR A 140 -22.69 13.47 -9.14
N ASN A 141 -22.94 14.65 -8.56
CA ASN A 141 -23.45 15.83 -9.25
C ASN A 141 -22.36 16.83 -9.69
N MET A 142 -21.10 16.60 -9.33
CA MET A 142 -20.01 17.56 -9.53
C MET A 142 -19.40 17.41 -10.93
N LYS A 143 -20.16 17.73 -11.99
CA LYS A 143 -19.79 17.45 -13.39
C LYS A 143 -18.53 18.20 -13.87
N SER A 144 -18.18 19.33 -13.26
CA SER A 144 -16.95 20.09 -13.55
C SER A 144 -15.71 19.60 -12.79
N LEU A 145 -15.84 18.59 -11.93
CA LEU A 145 -14.76 18.13 -11.06
C LEU A 145 -13.65 17.48 -11.89
N SER A 146 -12.45 18.05 -11.81
CA SER A 146 -11.25 17.57 -12.49
C SER A 146 -10.24 16.93 -11.53
N ILE A 147 -10.09 17.49 -10.34
CA ILE A 147 -9.19 17.00 -9.30
C ILE A 147 -9.98 16.73 -8.02
N LEU A 148 -9.97 15.47 -7.58
CA LEU A 148 -10.49 15.06 -6.28
C LEU A 148 -9.37 14.43 -5.46
N VAL A 149 -9.01 15.07 -4.36
CA VAL A 149 -8.08 14.53 -3.36
C VAL A 149 -8.79 14.49 -2.01
N LEU A 150 -9.07 13.30 -1.51
CA LEU A 150 -9.70 13.05 -0.21
C LEU A 150 -8.86 12.00 0.51
N LYS A 151 -7.91 12.42 1.35
CA LYS A 151 -6.91 11.52 1.91
C LYS A 151 -6.85 11.59 3.43
N ASN A 152 -6.86 10.44 4.09
CA ASN A 152 -6.80 10.38 5.55
C ASN A 152 -7.93 11.20 6.22
N ILE A 153 -9.17 11.07 5.71
CA ILE A 153 -10.35 11.78 6.24
C ILE A 153 -11.54 10.86 6.52
N ASN A 154 -11.26 9.56 6.70
CA ASN A 154 -12.25 8.52 7.02
C ASN A 154 -13.41 8.43 6.02
N VAL A 155 -13.10 8.44 4.72
CA VAL A 155 -14.12 8.17 3.68
C VAL A 155 -14.55 6.71 3.75
N ILE A 156 -15.86 6.45 3.80
CA ILE A 156 -16.46 5.11 3.90
C ILE A 156 -17.37 4.79 2.71
N GLY A 157 -17.80 3.53 2.63
CA GLY A 157 -18.71 3.06 1.59
C GLY A 157 -17.98 2.75 0.28
N THR A 158 -18.74 2.65 -0.81
CA THR A 158 -18.23 2.25 -2.12
C THR A 158 -17.84 3.44 -2.98
N ILE A 159 -16.91 3.23 -3.91
CA ILE A 159 -16.69 4.18 -5.02
C ILE A 159 -17.97 4.19 -5.89
N PRO A 160 -18.61 5.34 -6.13
CA PRO A 160 -19.85 5.41 -6.91
C PRO A 160 -19.68 4.84 -8.33
N SER A 161 -20.63 4.00 -8.76
CA SER A 161 -20.58 3.35 -10.08
C SER A 161 -20.71 4.34 -11.24
N ASN A 162 -21.37 5.48 -11.02
CA ASN A 162 -21.53 6.57 -11.98
C ASN A 162 -20.32 7.53 -12.04
N ILE A 163 -19.17 7.16 -11.47
CA ILE A 163 -17.93 7.95 -11.61
C ILE A 163 -17.49 8.10 -13.08
N SER A 164 -17.93 7.21 -13.96
CA SER A 164 -17.73 7.29 -15.41
C SER A 164 -18.47 8.46 -16.09
N GLU A 165 -19.43 9.08 -15.41
CA GLU A 165 -20.14 10.27 -15.88
C GLU A 165 -19.38 11.58 -15.61
N LEU A 166 -18.34 11.57 -14.77
CA LEU A 166 -17.54 12.75 -14.46
C LEU A 166 -16.49 12.97 -15.56
N LYS A 167 -16.94 13.55 -16.69
CA LYS A 167 -16.16 13.65 -17.93
C LYS A 167 -14.92 14.54 -17.85
N GLU A 168 -14.83 15.40 -16.84
CA GLU A 168 -13.67 16.26 -16.60
C GLU A 168 -12.66 15.67 -15.60
N LEU A 169 -13.02 14.57 -14.91
CA LEU A 169 -12.24 14.03 -13.80
C LEU A 169 -10.93 13.41 -14.30
N GLN A 170 -9.80 14.01 -13.94
CA GLN A 170 -8.46 13.60 -14.35
C GLN A 170 -7.66 12.95 -13.21
N HIS A 171 -7.92 13.39 -11.97
CA HIS A 171 -7.20 12.94 -10.79
C HIS A 171 -8.17 12.52 -9.69
N LEU A 172 -8.07 11.27 -9.26
CA LEU A 172 -8.84 10.68 -8.17
C LEU A 172 -7.90 10.09 -7.14
N LEU A 173 -7.59 10.84 -6.07
CA LEU A 173 -6.68 10.41 -5.01
C LEU A 173 -7.47 10.23 -3.70
N LEU A 174 -7.76 8.97 -3.38
CA LEU A 174 -8.61 8.52 -2.27
C LEU A 174 -7.86 7.61 -1.29
N GLY A 175 -6.53 7.65 -1.30
CA GLY A 175 -5.72 6.77 -0.46
C GLY A 175 -5.91 7.00 1.04
N ASN A 176 -5.56 6.00 1.85
CA ASN A 176 -5.68 6.01 3.32
C ASN A 176 -7.09 6.36 3.79
N ASN A 177 -8.08 5.57 3.39
CA ASN A 177 -9.46 5.71 3.84
C ASN A 177 -10.04 4.33 4.18
N SER A 178 -11.36 4.25 4.35
CA SER A 178 -12.09 3.06 4.75
C SER A 178 -13.05 2.59 3.63
N LEU A 179 -12.78 2.93 2.36
CA LEU A 179 -13.61 2.54 1.22
C LEU A 179 -13.69 1.02 1.10
N ASN A 180 -14.84 0.50 0.70
CA ASN A 180 -15.09 -0.94 0.54
C ASN A 180 -15.77 -1.25 -0.82
N GLY A 181 -16.12 -2.51 -1.04
CA GLY A 181 -16.69 -2.97 -2.30
C GLY A 181 -15.64 -3.10 -3.40
N THR A 182 -16.08 -3.04 -4.66
CA THR A 182 -15.21 -3.27 -5.84
C THR A 182 -14.85 -1.98 -6.55
N LEU A 183 -13.80 -2.03 -7.38
CA LEU A 183 -13.59 -0.98 -8.38
C LEU A 183 -14.76 -0.93 -9.37
N PRO A 184 -15.20 0.26 -9.82
CA PRO A 184 -16.21 0.39 -10.86
C PRO A 184 -15.80 -0.29 -12.17
N GLN A 185 -16.75 -0.96 -12.83
CA GLN A 185 -16.50 -1.64 -14.12
C GLN A 185 -16.17 -0.66 -15.26
N GLN A 186 -16.61 0.59 -15.13
CA GLN A 186 -16.32 1.68 -16.05
C GLN A 186 -15.64 2.82 -15.30
N LYS A 187 -14.67 3.47 -15.94
CA LYS A 187 -14.03 4.70 -15.45
C LYS A 187 -14.36 5.86 -16.38
N SER A 188 -14.14 7.09 -15.92
CA SER A 188 -14.14 8.25 -16.81
C SER A 188 -12.99 8.16 -17.82
N GLU A 189 -13.22 8.60 -19.04
CA GLU A 189 -12.23 8.58 -20.12
C GLU A 189 -11.07 9.53 -19.83
N SER A 190 -11.36 10.68 -19.23
CA SER A 190 -10.39 11.70 -18.80
C SER A 190 -9.51 11.27 -17.63
N LEU A 191 -9.87 10.19 -16.93
CA LEU A 191 -9.20 9.81 -15.68
C LEU A 191 -7.82 9.21 -15.97
N LEU A 192 -6.78 9.90 -15.51
CA LEU A 192 -5.37 9.58 -15.74
C LEU A 192 -4.66 9.08 -14.49
N ASN A 193 -5.08 9.53 -13.31
CA ASN A 193 -4.39 9.27 -12.05
C ASN A 193 -5.38 8.78 -10.99
N ILE A 194 -5.17 7.57 -10.50
CA ILE A 194 -6.09 6.89 -9.58
C ILE A 194 -5.31 6.34 -8.39
N ASP A 195 -5.43 6.95 -7.23
CA ASP A 195 -4.94 6.37 -5.99
C ASP A 195 -6.12 5.91 -5.14
N VAL A 196 -6.18 4.61 -4.88
CA VAL A 196 -7.11 4.00 -3.93
C VAL A 196 -6.35 3.16 -2.89
N SER A 197 -5.07 3.46 -2.71
CA SER A 197 -4.21 2.69 -1.81
C SER A 197 -4.69 2.75 -0.37
N TYR A 198 -4.44 1.71 0.42
CA TYR A 198 -4.81 1.64 1.83
C TYR A 198 -6.30 1.89 2.08
N ASN A 199 -7.13 1.06 1.45
CA ASN A 199 -8.58 0.99 1.64
C ASN A 199 -8.99 -0.47 1.94
N ASN A 200 -10.28 -0.78 1.91
CA ASN A 200 -10.84 -2.12 2.09
C ASN A 200 -11.47 -2.65 0.79
N LEU A 201 -10.92 -2.28 -0.37
CA LEU A 201 -11.45 -2.70 -1.66
C LEU A 201 -11.17 -4.18 -1.91
N VAL A 202 -12.12 -4.86 -2.55
CA VAL A 202 -12.14 -6.29 -2.85
C VAL A 202 -12.54 -6.55 -4.30
N GLY A 203 -12.52 -7.82 -4.71
CA GLY A 203 -13.00 -8.27 -6.01
C GLY A 203 -11.95 -8.23 -7.11
N THR A 204 -12.38 -8.40 -8.36
CA THR A 204 -11.49 -8.44 -9.52
C THR A 204 -11.08 -7.04 -9.98
N ILE A 205 -9.90 -6.95 -10.58
CA ILE A 205 -9.38 -5.70 -11.15
C ILE A 205 -9.95 -5.54 -12.58
N PRO A 206 -10.68 -4.44 -12.88
CA PRO A 206 -11.25 -4.21 -14.20
C PRO A 206 -10.20 -4.09 -15.31
N SER A 207 -10.56 -4.47 -16.53
CA SER A 207 -9.65 -4.46 -17.69
C SER A 207 -9.10 -3.09 -18.06
N TRP A 208 -9.81 -2.01 -17.72
CA TRP A 208 -9.37 -0.64 -18.00
C TRP A 208 -8.10 -0.24 -17.24
N VAL A 209 -7.72 -0.97 -16.18
CA VAL A 209 -6.48 -0.75 -15.42
C VAL A 209 -5.23 -0.95 -16.28
N ASN A 210 -5.32 -1.75 -17.33
CA ASN A 210 -4.21 -2.04 -18.25
C ASN A 210 -4.10 -1.04 -19.42
N LYS A 211 -4.90 0.04 -19.44
CA LYS A 211 -4.82 1.06 -20.50
C LYS A 211 -3.52 1.87 -20.39
N GLN A 212 -2.95 2.24 -21.53
CA GLN A 212 -1.77 3.10 -21.60
C GLN A 212 -2.05 4.48 -20.97
N ASN A 213 -1.01 5.11 -20.43
CA ASN A 213 -1.04 6.46 -19.80
C ASN A 213 -1.92 6.58 -18.55
N LEU A 214 -2.15 5.47 -17.83
CA LEU A 214 -2.85 5.45 -16.55
C LEU A 214 -1.86 5.22 -15.41
N HIS A 215 -1.80 6.16 -14.48
CA HIS A 215 -1.14 5.97 -13.18
C HIS A 215 -2.16 5.47 -12.18
N ILE A 216 -1.92 4.30 -11.59
CA ILE A 216 -2.85 3.71 -10.64
C ILE A 216 -2.15 2.99 -9.49
N ASN A 217 -2.61 3.32 -8.28
CA ASN A 217 -2.10 2.76 -7.05
C ASN A 217 -3.19 1.98 -6.31
N LEU A 218 -3.00 0.67 -6.23
CA LEU A 218 -3.92 -0.30 -5.64
C LEU A 218 -3.39 -0.91 -4.33
N VAL A 219 -2.23 -0.46 -3.85
CA VAL A 219 -1.51 -1.03 -2.71
C VAL A 219 -2.35 -1.00 -1.44
N GLY A 220 -2.24 -2.01 -0.58
CA GLY A 220 -2.92 -2.06 0.72
C GLY A 220 -4.42 -2.28 0.61
N ASN A 221 -4.87 -3.08 -0.36
CA ASN A 221 -6.26 -3.56 -0.52
C ASN A 221 -6.31 -5.09 -0.51
N ASN A 222 -7.48 -5.66 -0.82
CA ASN A 222 -7.80 -7.09 -0.78
C ASN A 222 -8.35 -7.59 -2.14
N PHE A 223 -7.73 -7.20 -3.25
CA PHE A 223 -8.14 -7.60 -4.59
C PHE A 223 -7.81 -9.05 -4.91
N THR A 224 -8.67 -9.69 -5.70
CA THR A 224 -8.41 -10.99 -6.32
C THR A 224 -7.54 -10.77 -7.56
N ILE A 225 -6.26 -11.18 -7.47
CA ILE A 225 -5.29 -11.02 -8.56
C ILE A 225 -5.14 -12.36 -9.27
N ASP A 226 -5.61 -12.42 -10.52
CA ASP A 226 -5.37 -13.56 -11.39
C ASP A 226 -4.04 -13.37 -12.13
N ASN A 227 -3.10 -14.30 -11.94
CA ASN A 227 -1.76 -14.28 -12.55
C ASN A 227 -1.78 -14.65 -14.05
N SER A 228 -2.95 -14.96 -14.62
CA SER A 228 -3.11 -15.23 -16.06
C SER A 228 -2.82 -14.00 -16.95
N ASN A 229 -2.92 -12.79 -16.40
CA ASN A 229 -2.67 -11.55 -17.11
C ASN A 229 -1.29 -10.98 -16.76
N ASN A 230 -0.32 -11.13 -17.67
CA ASN A 230 1.04 -10.56 -17.62
C ASN A 230 1.06 -9.02 -17.75
N SER A 231 0.21 -8.29 -17.01
CA SER A 231 0.29 -6.83 -16.95
C SER A 231 1.46 -6.41 -16.07
N THR A 232 2.41 -5.67 -16.62
CA THR A 232 3.54 -5.07 -15.87
C THR A 232 3.05 -4.19 -14.72
N LEU A 233 1.89 -3.56 -14.88
CA LEU A 233 1.26 -2.66 -13.92
C LEU A 233 0.59 -3.38 -12.75
N LEU A 234 0.41 -4.70 -12.82
CA LEU A 234 -0.02 -5.56 -11.70
C LEU A 234 1.15 -6.37 -11.12
N SER A 235 2.35 -6.21 -11.69
CA SER A 235 3.53 -6.97 -11.28
C SER A 235 3.87 -6.70 -9.82
N GLY A 236 3.91 -7.78 -9.03
CA GLY A 236 4.24 -7.70 -7.61
C GLY A 236 3.14 -7.13 -6.71
N LEU A 237 1.99 -6.68 -7.24
CA LEU A 237 0.86 -6.17 -6.44
C LEU A 237 0.39 -7.16 -5.38
N ILE A 238 0.48 -8.46 -5.68
CA ILE A 238 0.17 -9.55 -4.76
C ILE A 238 0.96 -9.43 -3.46
N CYS A 239 2.20 -8.94 -3.50
CA CYS A 239 3.05 -8.72 -2.33
C CYS A 239 2.73 -7.44 -1.57
N LEU A 240 1.79 -6.65 -2.06
CA LEU A 240 1.40 -5.35 -1.52
C LEU A 240 -0.10 -5.30 -1.19
N GLN A 241 -0.79 -6.45 -1.10
CA GLN A 241 -2.13 -6.56 -0.52
C GLN A 241 -2.05 -6.57 1.03
N LYS A 242 -3.14 -6.29 1.74
CA LYS A 242 -3.11 -6.12 3.22
C LYS A 242 -2.57 -7.32 4.01
N ASP A 243 -2.74 -8.53 3.49
CA ASP A 243 -2.30 -9.76 4.16
C ASP A 243 -0.88 -10.21 3.76
N PHE A 244 -0.21 -9.48 2.87
CA PHE A 244 1.19 -9.68 2.47
C PHE A 244 1.60 -11.16 2.25
N PRO A 245 1.08 -11.85 1.22
CA PRO A 245 1.33 -13.28 0.97
C PRO A 245 2.73 -13.63 0.48
N CYS A 246 3.66 -12.68 0.38
CA CYS A 246 4.98 -12.90 -0.22
C CYS A 246 6.05 -13.25 0.82
N ASN A 247 6.30 -14.56 0.99
CA ASN A 247 7.37 -15.06 1.84
C ASN A 247 8.62 -15.41 1.02
N ARG A 248 9.72 -14.75 1.35
CA ARG A 248 11.10 -15.11 0.97
C ARG A 248 12.00 -14.88 2.18
N ASP A 249 13.18 -15.48 2.16
CA ASP A 249 14.15 -15.39 3.25
C ASP A 249 15.25 -14.36 2.91
N HIS A 250 14.96 -13.08 3.15
CA HIS A 250 15.96 -12.02 3.21
C HIS A 250 16.10 -11.51 4.64
N TYR A 251 17.31 -11.13 5.05
CA TYR A 251 17.56 -10.69 6.41
C TYR A 251 17.94 -9.21 6.50
N ASN A 252 18.16 -8.52 5.39
CA ASN A 252 18.42 -7.09 5.33
C ASN A 252 17.92 -6.51 4.00
N PHE A 253 17.94 -5.19 3.88
CA PHE A 253 17.87 -4.48 2.60
C PHE A 253 18.45 -3.08 2.71
N GLY A 254 18.83 -2.51 1.58
CA GLY A 254 19.23 -1.12 1.42
C GLY A 254 18.69 -0.57 0.11
N ILE A 255 18.23 0.69 0.10
CA ILE A 255 17.61 1.35 -1.06
C ILE A 255 18.26 2.73 -1.22
N ASN A 256 18.81 3.02 -2.41
CA ASN A 256 19.24 4.36 -2.79
C ASN A 256 18.09 5.09 -3.49
N SER A 257 17.33 5.86 -2.73
CA SER A 257 16.07 6.47 -3.14
C SER A 257 16.27 7.53 -4.23
N GLY A 258 15.71 7.30 -5.41
CA GLY A 258 15.89 8.16 -6.58
C GLY A 258 17.23 7.97 -7.31
N GLY A 259 18.05 7.00 -6.90
CA GLY A 259 19.43 6.84 -7.33
C GLY A 259 19.79 5.45 -7.85
N LYS A 260 21.04 5.32 -8.33
CA LYS A 260 21.61 4.06 -8.82
C LYS A 260 22.10 3.19 -7.66
N GLN A 261 22.36 1.91 -7.93
CA GLN A 261 22.90 0.99 -6.93
C GLN A 261 24.30 1.44 -6.47
N ILE A 262 24.52 1.46 -5.16
CA ILE A 262 25.79 1.87 -4.54
C ILE A 262 26.13 0.88 -3.41
N THR A 263 27.41 0.63 -3.20
CA THR A 263 27.89 -0.09 -2.00
C THR A 263 28.51 0.92 -1.05
N SER A 264 27.96 1.01 0.15
CA SER A 264 28.45 1.95 1.17
C SER A 264 29.76 1.49 1.79
N SER A 265 30.42 2.41 2.49
CA SER A 265 31.68 2.24 3.22
C SER A 265 31.68 1.09 4.22
N ASN A 266 30.52 0.70 4.75
CA ASN A 266 30.35 -0.43 5.67
C ASN A 266 30.06 -1.77 4.96
N GLY A 267 30.07 -1.81 3.63
CA GLY A 267 29.81 -3.00 2.81
C GLY A 267 28.34 -3.30 2.55
N LEU A 268 27.38 -2.51 3.07
CA LEU A 268 25.97 -2.66 2.75
C LEU A 268 25.68 -2.18 1.32
N VAL A 269 24.99 -3.02 0.55
CA VAL A 269 24.53 -2.69 -0.81
C VAL A 269 23.18 -1.99 -0.72
N TYR A 270 23.12 -0.78 -1.28
CA TYR A 270 21.90 -0.02 -1.50
C TYR A 270 21.45 -0.26 -2.94
N GLU A 271 20.35 -1.00 -3.12
CA GLU A 271 19.76 -1.29 -4.43
C GLU A 271 19.19 -0.01 -5.06
N LYS A 272 19.16 0.04 -6.40
CA LYS A 272 18.72 1.21 -7.17
C LYS A 272 17.22 1.48 -7.01
N ASP A 273 16.81 2.72 -6.81
CA ASP A 273 15.42 3.19 -6.95
C ASP A 273 15.39 4.32 -7.98
N ASP A 274 15.63 3.96 -9.24
CA ASP A 274 15.70 4.85 -10.41
C ASP A 274 14.42 4.84 -11.25
N GLU A 275 13.35 4.20 -10.75
CA GLU A 275 12.08 4.05 -11.47
C GLU A 275 11.35 5.38 -11.64
N ALA A 276 10.78 5.59 -12.82
CA ALA A 276 10.02 6.79 -13.15
C ALA A 276 8.59 6.70 -12.59
N LEU A 277 8.45 6.98 -11.30
CA LEU A 277 7.14 7.02 -10.64
C LEU A 277 6.44 8.37 -10.86
N GLY A 278 5.15 8.30 -11.16
CA GLY A 278 4.21 9.42 -11.27
C GLY A 278 3.35 9.61 -10.02
N PRO A 279 2.24 10.36 -10.14
CA PRO A 279 1.43 10.84 -9.00
C PRO A 279 0.59 9.78 -8.28
N ALA A 280 0.48 8.57 -8.83
CA ALA A 280 -0.31 7.49 -8.25
C ALA A 280 0.28 6.14 -8.69
N ASP A 281 1.56 5.90 -8.41
CA ASP A 281 2.25 4.70 -8.86
C ASP A 281 2.81 3.90 -7.70
N TYR A 282 3.06 2.62 -7.96
CA TYR A 282 3.86 1.77 -7.12
C TYR A 282 4.80 0.94 -8.00
N PHE A 283 5.87 0.46 -7.39
CA PHE A 283 6.86 -0.38 -8.04
C PHE A 283 7.32 -1.47 -7.09
N VAL A 284 7.47 -2.68 -7.63
CA VAL A 284 8.01 -3.83 -6.91
C VAL A 284 9.21 -4.34 -7.69
N THR A 285 10.34 -4.50 -6.99
CA THR A 285 11.53 -5.08 -7.61
C THR A 285 11.28 -6.49 -8.16
N SER A 286 11.99 -6.85 -9.22
CA SER A 286 11.97 -8.22 -9.77
C SER A 286 12.46 -9.27 -8.75
N SER A 287 13.42 -8.88 -7.91
CA SER A 287 13.90 -9.68 -6.77
C SER A 287 12.84 -9.83 -5.67
N LYS A 288 11.80 -8.98 -5.66
CA LYS A 288 10.79 -8.86 -4.60
C LYS A 288 11.43 -8.64 -3.23
N ARG A 289 12.55 -7.91 -3.18
CA ARG A 289 13.24 -7.55 -1.92
C ARG A 289 12.71 -6.27 -1.31
N TRP A 290 12.30 -5.35 -2.16
CA TRP A 290 11.65 -4.12 -1.73
C TRP A 290 10.67 -3.61 -2.78
N ALA A 291 9.82 -2.69 -2.33
CA ALA A 291 8.86 -1.98 -3.16
C ALA A 291 8.71 -0.53 -2.69
N VAL A 292 8.13 0.32 -3.54
CA VAL A 292 7.82 1.72 -3.26
C VAL A 292 6.45 2.07 -3.80
N SER A 293 5.74 2.94 -3.11
CA SER A 293 4.45 3.51 -3.50
C SER A 293 4.54 5.03 -3.37
N ASN A 294 4.28 5.75 -4.46
CA ASN A 294 4.34 7.21 -4.55
C ASN A 294 2.97 7.78 -4.91
N VAL A 295 2.52 8.77 -4.13
CA VAL A 295 1.20 9.38 -4.30
C VAL A 295 1.28 10.90 -4.12
N GLY A 296 0.62 11.63 -5.01
CA GLY A 296 0.31 13.05 -4.88
C GLY A 296 0.64 13.84 -6.14
N ILE A 297 -0.09 14.94 -6.35
CA ILE A 297 0.10 15.87 -7.46
C ILE A 297 0.59 17.23 -6.99
N PHE A 298 1.73 17.66 -7.54
CA PHE A 298 2.27 18.98 -7.25
C PHE A 298 1.37 20.09 -7.82
N LEU A 299 1.23 21.19 -7.09
CA LEU A 299 0.35 22.29 -7.47
C LEU A 299 0.92 23.03 -8.68
N GLY A 300 0.12 23.15 -9.74
CA GLY A 300 0.44 23.97 -10.91
C GLY A 300 1.72 23.54 -11.63
N ASN A 301 2.07 22.26 -11.55
CA ASN A 301 3.21 21.66 -12.26
C ASN A 301 2.81 20.31 -12.87
N ASN A 302 2.50 20.33 -14.17
CA ASN A 302 2.04 19.16 -14.92
C ASN A 302 3.19 18.22 -15.32
N ASN A 303 4.45 18.68 -15.29
CA ASN A 303 5.65 17.93 -15.65
C ASN A 303 6.55 17.69 -14.43
N ALA A 304 5.95 17.52 -13.25
CA ALA A 304 6.71 17.39 -12.03
C ALA A 304 7.53 16.09 -12.00
N THR A 305 8.78 16.19 -11.54
CA THR A 305 9.63 15.03 -11.28
C THR A 305 9.47 14.59 -9.83
N TYR A 306 9.51 13.28 -9.60
CA TYR A 306 9.44 12.67 -8.26
C TYR A 306 10.82 12.23 -7.76
N THR A 307 11.86 12.76 -8.38
CA THR A 307 13.25 12.64 -7.96
C THR A 307 13.90 14.00 -8.11
N SER A 308 14.92 14.25 -7.28
CA SER A 308 15.76 15.42 -7.37
C SER A 308 17.19 15.03 -7.07
N ASN A 309 18.12 15.64 -7.81
CA ASN A 309 19.53 15.33 -7.76
C ASN A 309 20.37 16.59 -7.48
N SER A 310 21.54 16.38 -6.88
CA SER A 310 22.55 17.39 -6.65
C SER A 310 23.93 16.76 -6.78
N PHE A 311 24.83 17.46 -7.48
CA PHE A 311 26.24 17.07 -7.59
C PHE A 311 27.12 17.71 -6.51
N SER A 312 26.51 18.39 -5.53
CA SER A 312 27.23 19.03 -4.44
C SER A 312 27.80 18.01 -3.45
N GLN A 313 28.80 18.43 -2.68
CA GLN A 313 29.36 17.63 -1.60
C GLN A 313 28.46 17.70 -0.36
N PHE A 314 28.16 16.53 0.21
CA PHE A 314 27.38 16.41 1.44
C PHE A 314 28.30 16.21 2.65
N THR A 315 28.03 16.94 3.72
CA THR A 315 28.77 16.82 4.98
C THR A 315 28.07 15.86 5.95
N ASN A 316 28.74 15.48 7.04
CA ASN A 316 28.20 14.59 8.09
C ASN A 316 27.87 13.15 7.60
N THR A 317 28.64 12.65 6.63
CA THR A 317 28.52 11.28 6.10
C THR A 317 29.87 10.79 5.58
N LEU A 318 30.09 9.47 5.61
CA LEU A 318 31.21 8.80 4.93
C LEU A 318 30.85 8.37 3.50
N ASP A 319 29.55 8.40 3.16
CA ASP A 319 28.97 7.95 1.90
C ASP A 319 28.21 9.10 1.23
N PRO A 320 28.90 10.13 0.68
CA PRO A 320 28.26 11.32 0.13
C PRO A 320 27.40 11.01 -1.11
N GLU A 321 27.73 9.95 -1.86
CA GLU A 321 27.01 9.55 -3.07
C GLU A 321 25.55 9.14 -2.78
N LEU A 322 25.25 8.63 -1.58
CA LEU A 322 23.88 8.29 -1.17
C LEU A 322 22.96 9.50 -1.05
N PHE A 323 23.51 10.71 -0.95
CA PHE A 323 22.75 11.95 -0.75
C PHE A 323 22.66 12.79 -2.03
N GLN A 324 23.31 12.36 -3.11
CA GLN A 324 23.26 13.04 -4.42
C GLN A 324 21.89 12.94 -5.08
N THR A 325 21.07 11.96 -4.69
CA THR A 325 19.70 11.79 -5.17
C THR A 325 18.74 11.70 -4.02
N THR A 326 17.51 12.18 -4.23
CA THR A 326 16.40 11.96 -3.32
C THR A 326 15.16 11.59 -4.11
N ARG A 327 14.35 10.68 -3.55
CA ARG A 327 12.98 10.50 -4.00
C ARG A 327 12.08 11.51 -3.30
N LEU A 328 11.18 12.10 -4.07
CA LEU A 328 10.22 13.11 -3.64
C LEU A 328 8.80 12.59 -3.83
N SER A 329 7.88 13.12 -3.02
CA SER A 329 6.45 12.91 -3.22
C SER A 329 5.67 14.17 -2.86
N ALA A 330 4.53 14.40 -3.52
CA ALA A 330 3.65 15.51 -3.18
C ALA A 330 2.64 15.14 -2.08
N SER A 331 2.58 13.88 -1.62
CA SER A 331 1.70 13.50 -0.51
C SER A 331 2.16 12.28 0.28
N SER A 332 2.23 11.07 -0.30
CA SER A 332 2.75 9.88 0.41
C SER A 332 3.90 9.26 -0.35
N LEU A 333 4.93 8.89 0.40
CA LEU A 333 5.96 7.98 -0.05
C LEU A 333 6.01 6.80 0.93
N ARG A 334 5.71 5.60 0.44
CA ARG A 334 5.78 4.36 1.22
C ARG A 334 6.83 3.44 0.63
N TYR A 335 7.70 2.88 1.47
CA TYR A 335 8.64 1.84 1.11
C TYR A 335 8.34 0.57 1.89
N TYR A 336 8.64 -0.57 1.25
CA TYR A 336 8.45 -1.89 1.82
C TYR A 336 9.75 -2.66 1.70
N GLY A 337 10.26 -3.19 2.80
CA GLY A 337 11.16 -4.35 2.77
C GLY A 337 10.31 -5.61 2.69
N LEU A 338 10.47 -6.42 1.65
CA LEU A 338 9.63 -7.57 1.35
C LEU A 338 10.40 -8.88 1.59
N GLY A 339 9.70 -9.90 2.10
CA GLY A 339 10.31 -11.20 2.39
C GLY A 339 11.44 -11.08 3.41
N LEU A 340 11.23 -10.31 4.47
CA LEU A 340 12.15 -10.23 5.59
C LEU A 340 11.92 -11.37 6.57
N GLU A 341 12.97 -11.90 7.18
CA GLU A 341 12.83 -12.79 8.33
C GLU A 341 12.12 -12.08 9.48
N ASN A 342 11.23 -12.78 10.19
CA ASN A 342 10.53 -12.20 11.32
C ASN A 342 11.50 -11.99 12.49
N GLY A 343 11.57 -10.78 13.01
CA GLY A 343 12.53 -10.42 14.05
C GLY A 343 12.64 -8.93 14.27
N ASN A 344 13.61 -8.52 15.08
CA ASN A 344 13.87 -7.13 15.38
C ASN A 344 14.92 -6.56 14.43
N TYR A 345 14.60 -5.42 13.84
CA TYR A 345 15.43 -4.71 12.87
C TYR A 345 15.81 -3.33 13.40
N THR A 346 16.99 -2.88 12.98
CA THR A 346 17.36 -1.46 13.03
C THR A 346 17.09 -0.87 11.67
N VAL A 347 16.15 0.06 11.61
CA VAL A 347 15.77 0.79 10.40
C VAL A 347 16.49 2.12 10.41
N LYS A 348 17.25 2.41 9.36
CA LYS A 348 17.98 3.65 9.20
C LYS A 348 17.41 4.42 8.02
N LEU A 349 16.94 5.64 8.29
CA LEU A 349 16.47 6.58 7.28
C LEU A 349 17.50 7.69 7.11
N GLN A 350 17.85 7.97 5.86
CA GLN A 350 18.85 8.95 5.49
C GLN A 350 18.23 10.04 4.64
N PHE A 351 18.45 11.28 5.05
CA PHE A 351 17.86 12.47 4.46
C PHE A 351 18.94 13.49 4.15
N ALA A 352 18.74 14.26 3.10
CA ALA A 352 19.41 15.53 2.90
C ALA A 352 18.45 16.50 2.24
N GLU A 353 18.46 17.75 2.69
CA GLU A 353 17.66 18.79 2.06
C GLU A 353 18.46 19.42 0.91
N ILE A 354 17.94 19.25 -0.30
CA ILE A 354 18.56 19.73 -1.54
C ILE A 354 17.75 20.84 -2.22
N GLY A 355 16.48 21.01 -1.84
CA GLY A 355 15.60 22.00 -2.43
C GLY A 355 15.63 23.36 -1.73
N PHE A 356 15.96 23.41 -0.44
CA PHE A 356 15.94 24.65 0.35
C PHE A 356 17.36 25.12 0.67
N GLU A 357 17.91 25.99 -0.17
CA GLU A 357 19.15 26.69 0.15
C GLU A 357 18.92 27.75 1.24
N ASN A 358 20.02 28.19 1.89
CA ASN A 358 20.00 29.29 2.83
C ASN A 358 19.91 30.63 2.08
N TYR A 359 18.73 30.94 1.57
CA TYR A 359 18.44 32.24 0.99
C TYR A 359 18.17 33.27 2.10
N GLN A 360 18.83 34.44 2.02
CA GLN A 360 18.49 35.64 2.81
C GLN A 360 17.19 36.33 2.29
N THR A 361 16.32 35.59 1.61
CA THR A 361 15.08 36.08 0.99
C THR A 361 13.91 35.23 1.46
N TRP A 362 12.67 35.57 1.07
CA TRP A 362 11.48 34.78 1.40
C TRP A 362 11.57 33.30 0.97
N LYS A 363 12.43 32.96 0.00
CA LYS A 363 12.70 31.57 -0.39
C LYS A 363 13.26 30.73 0.75
N GLY A 364 14.01 31.36 1.67
CA GLY A 364 14.59 30.72 2.84
C GLY A 364 13.55 30.35 3.92
N LEU A 365 12.33 30.91 3.84
CA LEU A 365 11.20 30.60 4.71
C LEU A 365 10.52 29.26 4.37
N GLY A 366 10.95 28.64 3.29
CA GLY A 366 10.39 27.38 2.87
C GLY A 366 10.63 26.28 3.90
N ARG A 367 9.57 25.51 4.16
CA ARG A 367 9.54 24.44 5.15
C ARG A 367 8.97 23.18 4.52
N ARG A 368 9.74 22.10 4.55
CA ARG A 368 9.30 20.76 4.21
C ARG A 368 9.11 19.99 5.51
N ILE A 369 7.85 19.74 5.84
CA ILE A 369 7.46 19.12 7.11
C ILE A 369 6.58 17.93 6.79
N PHE A 370 6.96 16.73 7.20
CA PHE A 370 6.17 15.51 6.99
C PHE A 370 6.30 14.58 8.19
N ASP A 371 5.39 13.63 8.32
CA ASP A 371 5.38 12.66 9.40
C ASP A 371 6.09 11.36 8.96
N ILE A 372 6.73 10.68 9.91
CA ILE A 372 7.43 9.41 9.71
C ILE A 372 6.74 8.32 10.50
N TYR A 373 6.28 7.29 9.79
CA TYR A 373 5.69 6.09 10.34
C TYR A 373 6.54 4.86 10.00
N ILE A 374 6.70 3.95 10.95
CA ILE A 374 7.35 2.66 10.76
C ILE A 374 6.39 1.57 11.24
N GLN A 375 6.07 0.59 10.39
CA GLN A 375 5.06 -0.45 10.67
C GLN A 375 3.73 0.14 11.20
N GLY A 376 3.26 1.23 10.58
CA GLY A 376 2.05 1.95 10.99
C GLY A 376 2.17 2.79 12.27
N LYS A 377 3.25 2.69 13.05
CA LYS A 377 3.47 3.51 14.25
C LYS A 377 4.07 4.86 13.88
N LEU A 378 3.45 5.96 14.34
CA LEU A 378 4.02 7.31 14.23
C LEU A 378 5.28 7.41 15.09
N GLU A 379 6.45 7.51 14.47
CA GLU A 379 7.73 7.64 15.16
C GLU A 379 8.15 9.10 15.32
N ILE A 380 7.94 9.93 14.29
CA ILE A 380 8.22 11.37 14.35
C ILE A 380 7.08 12.12 13.67
N LYS A 381 6.47 13.04 14.41
CA LYS A 381 5.52 14.03 13.91
C LYS A 381 6.27 15.31 13.52
N ASP A 382 5.83 15.97 12.45
CA ASP A 382 6.35 17.26 12.01
C ASP A 382 7.86 17.27 11.73
N PHE A 383 8.37 16.21 11.11
CA PHE A 383 9.79 16.08 10.79
C PHE A 383 10.22 17.12 9.73
N ASP A 384 11.22 17.94 10.07
CA ASP A 384 11.80 18.97 9.22
C ASP A 384 13.30 18.70 9.03
N ILE A 385 13.69 18.30 7.81
CA ILE A 385 15.07 17.93 7.47
C ILE A 385 16.03 19.11 7.70
N LYS A 386 15.63 20.32 7.33
CA LYS A 386 16.47 21.52 7.45
C LYS A 386 16.71 21.87 8.92
N LYS A 387 15.68 21.74 9.76
CA LYS A 387 15.79 21.94 11.21
C LYS A 387 16.75 20.91 11.84
N GLU A 388 16.61 19.64 11.47
CA GLU A 388 17.43 18.54 11.98
C GLU A 388 18.90 18.62 11.50
N ALA A 389 19.15 19.21 10.34
CA ALA A 389 20.49 19.57 9.89
C ALA A 389 21.12 20.75 10.65
N GLY A 390 20.39 21.40 11.56
CA GLY A 390 20.82 22.62 12.25
C GLY A 390 20.88 23.83 11.32
N ALA A 391 20.02 23.87 10.30
CA ALA A 391 20.00 24.87 9.23
C ALA A 391 21.32 24.97 8.42
N VAL A 392 22.15 23.93 8.47
CA VAL A 392 23.33 23.79 7.60
C VAL A 392 22.90 23.15 6.28
N PRO A 393 23.12 23.80 5.13
CA PRO A 393 22.73 23.26 3.83
C PRO A 393 23.57 22.02 3.49
N LEU A 394 23.00 21.09 2.71
CA LEU A 394 23.70 19.91 2.19
C LEU A 394 24.37 19.06 3.29
N ARG A 395 23.78 19.03 4.48
CA ARG A 395 24.22 18.18 5.59
C ARG A 395 23.34 16.94 5.65
N ALA A 396 23.98 15.77 5.68
CA ALA A 396 23.29 14.50 5.87
C ALA A 396 22.64 14.42 7.26
N VAL A 397 21.38 14.02 7.29
CA VAL A 397 20.59 13.74 8.50
C VAL A 397 20.26 12.25 8.51
N GLN A 398 20.53 11.58 9.62
CA GLN A 398 20.30 10.15 9.78
C GLN A 398 19.40 9.92 11.00
N LYS A 399 18.38 9.08 10.85
CA LYS A 399 17.49 8.66 11.93
C LYS A 399 17.45 7.15 12.00
N GLU A 400 17.56 6.61 13.21
CA GLU A 400 17.54 5.18 13.46
C GLU A 400 16.34 4.82 14.34
N PHE A 401 15.63 3.77 13.95
CA PHE A 401 14.45 3.27 14.61
C PHE A 401 14.58 1.77 14.85
N LYS A 402 13.96 1.28 15.92
CA LYS A 402 13.83 -0.17 16.15
C LYS A 402 12.43 -0.60 15.71
N ALA A 403 12.35 -1.59 14.85
CA ALA A 403 11.09 -2.10 14.33
C ALA A 403 11.05 -3.62 14.42
N ARG A 404 9.87 -4.18 14.69
CA ARG A 404 9.64 -5.61 14.67
C ARG A 404 8.96 -6.00 13.36
N VAL A 405 9.54 -6.98 12.67
CA VAL A 405 8.95 -7.64 11.51
C VAL A 405 8.24 -8.90 12.01
N SER A 406 6.93 -8.99 11.78
CA SER A 406 6.09 -10.10 12.22
C SER A 406 5.34 -10.81 11.08
N GLN A 407 5.24 -10.16 9.93
CA GLN A 407 4.51 -10.65 8.75
C GLN A 407 5.43 -10.67 7.52
N ASN A 408 6.72 -10.87 7.74
CA ASN A 408 7.74 -10.93 6.70
C ASN A 408 7.87 -9.69 5.82
N TYR A 409 7.34 -8.54 6.25
CA TYR A 409 7.59 -7.25 5.63
C TYR A 409 7.86 -6.16 6.67
N LEU A 410 8.54 -5.12 6.21
CA LEU A 410 8.74 -3.88 6.94
C LEU A 410 8.17 -2.73 6.11
N GLU A 411 7.21 -2.01 6.66
CA GLU A 411 6.67 -0.80 6.06
C GLU A 411 7.30 0.47 6.64
N ILE A 412 7.66 1.41 5.78
CA ILE A 412 8.08 2.76 6.12
C ILE A 412 7.18 3.71 5.35
N HIS A 413 6.50 4.63 6.06
CA HIS A 413 5.58 5.58 5.45
C HIS A 413 5.97 7.00 5.84
N LEU A 414 6.33 7.80 4.82
CA LEU A 414 6.57 9.21 4.93
C LEU A 414 5.34 9.94 4.40
N TYR A 415 4.68 10.72 5.24
CA TYR A 415 3.38 11.29 4.92
C TYR A 415 3.34 12.81 5.05
N TRP A 416 2.85 13.46 4.02
CA TRP A 416 2.59 14.88 3.98
C TRP A 416 1.10 15.16 3.85
N ALA A 417 0.56 15.75 4.91
CA ALA A 417 -0.82 16.16 5.00
C ALA A 417 -1.08 17.61 4.54
N GLY A 418 -0.06 18.33 4.06
CA GLY A 418 -0.16 19.77 3.72
C GLY A 418 0.75 20.68 4.56
N LYS A 419 1.43 20.12 5.57
CA LYS A 419 2.27 20.86 6.52
C LYS A 419 3.43 21.62 5.89
N GLY A 420 3.77 22.76 6.48
CA GLY A 420 4.86 23.61 6.02
C GLY A 420 4.41 24.51 4.87
N THR A 421 5.13 24.46 3.73
CA THR A 421 4.87 25.36 2.60
C THR A 421 4.79 24.61 1.29
N CYS A 422 3.76 24.86 0.48
CA CYS A 422 3.49 24.11 -0.75
C CYS A 422 4.08 24.72 -2.04
N CYS A 423 4.75 25.87 -2.01
CA CYS A 423 5.18 26.56 -3.25
C CYS A 423 6.46 27.39 -3.11
N ILE A 424 7.24 27.21 -2.04
CA ILE A 424 8.50 27.93 -1.84
C ILE A 424 9.61 26.94 -1.47
N PRO A 425 10.85 27.10 -1.98
CA PRO A 425 11.31 28.15 -2.90
C PRO A 425 10.79 28.04 -4.33
N ALA A 426 10.37 26.86 -4.78
CA ALA A 426 9.78 26.64 -6.11
C ALA A 426 8.49 25.81 -6.02
N ARG A 427 7.76 25.74 -7.14
CA ARG A 427 6.68 24.76 -7.30
C ARG A 427 7.28 23.36 -7.16
N SER A 428 6.56 22.46 -6.50
CA SER A 428 7.03 21.10 -6.15
C SER A 428 8.05 20.96 -5.02
N THR A 429 8.46 22.04 -4.36
CA THR A 429 9.37 21.96 -3.22
C THR A 429 8.62 21.73 -1.89
N TYR A 430 7.88 20.63 -1.79
CA TYR A 430 7.16 20.21 -0.59
C TYR A 430 6.91 18.70 -0.58
N GLY A 431 6.34 18.19 0.51
CA GLY A 431 6.05 16.77 0.69
C GLY A 431 7.26 15.94 1.15
N PRO A 432 7.13 14.62 1.23
CA PRO A 432 8.21 13.77 1.71
C PRO A 432 9.43 13.81 0.78
N SER A 433 10.62 13.70 1.38
CA SER A 433 11.89 13.54 0.68
C SER A 433 12.75 12.54 1.45
N ILE A 434 13.43 11.63 0.75
CA ILE A 434 14.36 10.68 1.35
C ILE A 434 15.48 10.31 0.38
N SER A 435 16.70 10.15 0.90
CA SER A 435 17.91 9.84 0.11
C SER A 435 18.20 8.34 0.11
N ALA A 436 18.12 7.70 1.28
CA ALA A 436 18.35 6.26 1.37
C ALA A 436 17.65 5.64 2.58
N ILE A 437 17.41 4.33 2.47
CA ILE A 437 16.80 3.51 3.51
C ILE A 437 17.64 2.25 3.68
N SER A 438 17.84 1.81 4.91
CA SER A 438 18.29 0.44 5.17
C SER A 438 17.60 -0.16 6.37
N ALA A 439 17.50 -1.49 6.39
CA ALA A 439 17.12 -2.24 7.56
C ALA A 439 18.05 -3.44 7.74
N THR A 440 18.61 -3.57 8.95
CA THR A 440 19.50 -4.67 9.32
C THR A 440 18.96 -5.41 10.54
N PRO A 441 19.12 -6.74 10.62
CA PRO A 441 18.60 -7.52 11.72
C PRO A 441 19.47 -7.28 12.96
N THR A 442 18.84 -7.31 14.13
CA THR A 442 19.54 -7.23 15.44
C THR A 442 19.78 -8.60 16.06
N PHE A 443 19.47 -9.66 15.32
CA PHE A 443 19.61 -11.06 15.70
C PHE A 443 20.63 -11.76 14.81
N TYR A 444 21.13 -12.91 15.27
CA TYR A 444 22.04 -13.75 14.49
C TYR A 444 21.32 -14.36 13.30
N VAL A 445 21.79 -14.04 12.11
CA VAL A 445 21.32 -14.67 10.87
C VAL A 445 22.09 -15.96 10.67
N VAL A 446 21.41 -17.10 10.73
CA VAL A 446 22.03 -18.39 10.39
C VAL A 446 22.10 -18.48 8.86
N GLN A 447 23.24 -18.12 8.28
CA GLN A 447 23.46 -18.30 6.85
C GLN A 447 23.51 -19.80 6.52
N ARG A 448 22.38 -20.38 6.11
CA ARG A 448 22.37 -21.70 5.46
C ARG A 448 23.05 -21.57 4.10
N ARG A 449 24.38 -21.70 4.07
CA ARG A 449 25.11 -21.92 2.82
C ARG A 449 24.55 -23.20 2.20
N LYS A 450 23.79 -23.08 1.10
CA LYS A 450 23.55 -24.20 0.19
C LYS A 450 24.92 -24.61 -0.36
N LYS A 451 25.56 -25.57 0.31
CA LYS A 451 26.74 -26.26 -0.23
C LYS A 451 26.28 -26.93 -1.52
N SER A 452 26.95 -26.62 -2.63
CA SER A 452 26.78 -27.35 -3.89
C SER A 452 26.85 -28.84 -3.58
N ARG A 453 25.79 -29.59 -3.90
CA ARG A 453 25.77 -31.05 -3.78
C ARG A 453 26.77 -31.61 -4.78
N THR A 454 27.98 -31.91 -4.34
CA THR A 454 28.75 -33.02 -4.87
C THR A 454 28.37 -34.24 -4.07
N ASN A 455 27.97 -35.29 -4.79
CA ASN A 455 27.61 -36.61 -4.28
C ASN A 455 28.62 -37.08 -3.24
N ASP A 456 28.15 -37.40 -2.05
CA ASP A 456 28.20 -38.75 -1.50
C ASP A 456 27.49 -38.76 -0.14
N ASP A 457 26.87 -39.91 0.13
CA ASP A 457 25.91 -40.19 1.18
C ASP A 457 26.51 -40.05 2.58
N ASP A 458 25.84 -39.27 3.44
CA ASP A 458 25.83 -39.43 4.90
C ASP A 458 24.65 -38.61 5.45
N GLU A 459 23.49 -39.27 5.64
CA GLU A 459 22.32 -38.67 6.31
C GLU A 459 22.55 -38.62 7.83
N GLU A 460 23.05 -37.49 8.32
CA GLU A 460 22.98 -37.16 9.75
C GLU A 460 21.62 -36.49 10.04
N PHE A 461 20.75 -37.23 10.72
CA PHE A 461 19.38 -36.84 11.05
C PHE A 461 19.37 -35.79 12.19
N LEU A 462 19.49 -34.50 11.84
CA LEU A 462 19.39 -33.40 12.80
C LEU A 462 17.96 -32.86 12.90
N GLY A 463 17.28 -33.24 14.00
CA GLY A 463 16.26 -32.46 14.71
C GLY A 463 15.04 -31.96 13.93
N MET A 464 13.91 -32.65 14.07
CA MET A 464 12.59 -32.08 13.73
C MET A 464 12.23 -30.97 14.73
N ASP A 465 12.30 -29.71 14.30
CA ASP A 465 11.66 -28.60 15.01
C ASP A 465 10.13 -28.68 14.84
N VAL A 466 9.42 -28.61 15.96
CA VAL A 466 7.95 -28.71 16.04
C VAL A 466 7.29 -27.44 15.51
N LYS A 467 6.71 -27.49 14.30
CA LYS A 467 5.76 -26.47 13.81
C LYS A 467 4.32 -26.82 14.25
N PRO A 468 3.49 -25.85 14.67
CA PRO A 468 2.07 -26.09 14.90
C PRO A 468 1.35 -26.47 13.59
N PHE A 469 0.43 -27.44 13.68
CA PHE A 469 -0.28 -28.15 12.61
C PHE A 469 -1.15 -27.25 11.70
N THR A 470 -0.53 -26.46 10.82
CA THR A 470 -1.23 -25.75 9.74
C THR A 470 -0.31 -25.66 8.53
N PHE A 471 -0.68 -26.33 7.43
CA PHE A 471 0.00 -26.18 6.14
C PHE A 471 -0.56 -24.97 5.41
N GLY A 472 0.31 -24.08 4.95
CA GLY A 472 -0.08 -22.94 4.13
C GLY A 472 -0.49 -23.38 2.72
N TYR A 473 -1.33 -22.58 2.05
CA TYR A 473 -1.79 -22.86 0.68
C TYR A 473 -0.64 -23.13 -0.31
N ALA A 474 0.47 -22.41 -0.18
CA ALA A 474 1.66 -22.60 -1.03
C ALA A 474 2.39 -23.93 -0.79
N GLU A 475 2.42 -24.40 0.46
CA GLU A 475 3.00 -25.71 0.81
C GLU A 475 2.11 -26.83 0.24
N LEU A 476 0.78 -26.69 0.38
CA LEU A 476 -0.19 -27.62 -0.18
C LEU A 476 -0.13 -27.67 -1.71
N ARG A 477 -0.07 -26.51 -2.37
CA ARG A 477 0.02 -26.37 -3.82
C ARG A 477 1.33 -26.93 -4.39
N THR A 478 2.43 -26.77 -3.67
CA THR A 478 3.73 -27.35 -4.07
C THR A 478 3.71 -28.87 -3.91
N ALA A 479 3.14 -29.38 -2.80
CA ALA A 479 3.03 -30.81 -2.55
C ALA A 479 2.10 -31.53 -3.55
N THR A 480 1.03 -30.88 -3.99
CA THR A 480 0.07 -31.43 -4.95
C THR A 480 0.42 -31.18 -6.42
N ASN A 481 1.56 -30.54 -6.69
CA ASN A 481 1.94 -30.13 -8.04
C ASN A 481 0.83 -29.31 -8.72
N ASP A 482 0.45 -28.22 -8.06
CA ASP A 482 -0.59 -27.28 -8.49
C ASP A 482 -2.01 -27.87 -8.51
N PHE A 483 -2.32 -28.74 -7.54
CA PHE A 483 -3.62 -29.40 -7.41
C PHE A 483 -4.02 -30.20 -8.66
N ASP A 484 -3.05 -30.90 -9.25
CA ASP A 484 -3.28 -31.90 -10.30
C ASP A 484 -4.46 -32.82 -9.91
N TYR A 485 -5.35 -33.11 -10.86
CA TYR A 485 -6.53 -33.96 -10.64
C TYR A 485 -6.18 -35.37 -10.11
N SER A 486 -4.96 -35.83 -10.35
CA SER A 486 -4.40 -37.08 -9.82
C SER A 486 -3.82 -36.97 -8.39
N LYS A 487 -3.71 -35.74 -7.85
CA LYS A 487 -3.12 -35.40 -6.54
C LYS A 487 -4.05 -34.51 -5.71
N LYS A 488 -5.37 -34.73 -5.79
CA LYS A 488 -6.38 -33.97 -5.05
C LYS A 488 -6.18 -34.07 -3.53
N LEU A 489 -6.09 -32.92 -2.89
CA LEU A 489 -6.27 -32.81 -1.44
C LEU A 489 -7.75 -32.97 -1.11
N GLY A 490 -8.11 -34.08 -0.47
CA GLY A 490 -9.49 -34.41 -0.09
C GLY A 490 -9.92 -35.83 -0.45
N GLU A 491 -9.30 -36.50 -1.43
CA GLU A 491 -9.48 -37.95 -1.66
C GLU A 491 -8.45 -38.82 -0.90
N GLY A 492 -7.60 -38.17 -0.09
CA GLY A 492 -6.78 -38.81 0.95
C GLY A 492 -6.97 -38.19 2.34
N GLY A 493 -7.97 -37.31 2.50
CA GLY A 493 -8.32 -36.70 3.78
C GLY A 493 -8.89 -37.76 4.71
N PHE A 494 -8.18 -38.06 5.79
CA PHE A 494 -8.50 -39.10 6.78
C PHE A 494 -8.67 -40.54 6.25
N GLY A 495 -8.55 -40.84 4.96
CA GLY A 495 -8.74 -42.19 4.39
C GLY A 495 -7.92 -43.29 5.10
N PRO A 496 -6.61 -43.10 5.35
CA PRO A 496 -5.81 -44.06 6.12
C PRO A 496 -6.25 -44.17 7.60
N VAL A 497 -6.77 -43.10 8.19
CA VAL A 497 -7.22 -43.05 9.59
C VAL A 497 -8.62 -43.68 9.73
N TYR A 498 -9.52 -43.47 8.77
CA TYR A 498 -10.81 -44.15 8.64
C TYR A 498 -10.58 -45.64 8.42
N LYS A 499 -9.79 -46.02 7.41
CA LYS A 499 -9.43 -47.42 7.17
C LYS A 499 -8.78 -48.04 8.40
N ALA A 500 -7.94 -47.28 9.12
CA ALA A 500 -7.33 -47.79 10.34
C ALA A 500 -8.34 -47.96 11.48
N TRP A 501 -9.31 -47.05 11.60
CA TRP A 501 -10.35 -47.11 12.61
C TRP A 501 -11.33 -48.25 12.33
N ASP A 502 -11.77 -48.43 11.08
CA ASP A 502 -12.64 -49.53 10.66
C ASP A 502 -11.97 -50.88 10.90
N LEU A 503 -10.68 -51.01 10.53
CA LEU A 503 -9.89 -52.22 10.83
C LEU A 503 -9.68 -52.41 12.34
N HIS A 504 -9.66 -51.36 13.14
CA HIS A 504 -9.57 -51.44 14.60
C HIS A 504 -10.89 -51.88 15.24
N GLU A 505 -12.03 -51.40 14.75
CA GLU A 505 -13.36 -51.87 15.17
C GLU A 505 -13.58 -53.35 14.81
N GLU A 506 -12.97 -53.83 13.72
CA GLU A 506 -13.02 -55.24 13.29
C GLU A 506 -11.87 -56.13 13.86
N ASP A 507 -10.98 -55.62 14.71
CA ASP A 507 -9.77 -56.31 15.26
C ASP A 507 -8.78 -56.84 14.19
N ARG A 508 -8.74 -56.17 13.03
CA ARG A 508 -7.95 -56.48 11.82
C ARG A 508 -6.83 -55.48 11.54
N GLU A 509 -6.29 -54.81 12.57
CA GLU A 509 -5.33 -53.71 12.39
C GLU A 509 -4.00 -54.15 11.76
N ILE A 510 -3.70 -55.44 11.80
CA ILE A 510 -2.51 -56.04 11.17
C ILE A 510 -2.51 -55.82 9.66
N GLU A 511 -3.67 -55.62 9.03
CA GLU A 511 -3.80 -55.36 7.59
C GLU A 511 -3.31 -53.97 7.16
N LEU A 512 -3.02 -53.07 8.12
CA LEU A 512 -2.31 -51.81 7.86
C LEU A 512 -0.81 -51.99 7.67
N VAL A 513 -0.24 -53.10 8.13
CA VAL A 513 1.20 -53.33 8.07
C VAL A 513 1.60 -53.59 6.62
N ASP A 514 2.54 -52.80 6.10
CA ASP A 514 3.04 -52.97 4.73
C ASP A 514 3.58 -54.38 4.53
N SER A 515 3.08 -55.05 3.48
CA SER A 515 3.54 -56.35 2.99
C SER A 515 5.06 -56.48 2.79
N LYS A 516 5.79 -55.36 2.62
CA LYS A 516 7.25 -55.32 2.48
C LYS A 516 8.00 -55.43 3.82
N ILE A 517 7.33 -55.20 4.94
CA ILE A 517 7.89 -55.46 6.26
C ILE A 517 7.93 -56.98 6.42
N SER A 518 9.15 -57.54 6.46
CA SER A 518 9.36 -58.99 6.52
C SER A 518 8.46 -59.62 7.60
N LYS A 519 7.99 -60.87 7.39
CA LYS A 519 7.02 -61.60 8.23
C LYS A 519 7.35 -61.75 9.74
N LYS A 520 8.38 -61.08 10.26
CA LYS A 520 8.78 -61.01 11.66
C LYS A 520 8.50 -59.61 12.23
N PHE A 521 7.25 -59.32 12.55
CA PHE A 521 6.89 -58.18 13.40
C PHE A 521 6.03 -58.67 14.57
N ASN A 522 6.11 -57.98 15.70
CA ASN A 522 5.31 -58.31 16.86
C ASN A 522 3.90 -57.72 16.71
N ARG A 523 2.89 -58.60 16.64
CA ARG A 523 1.48 -58.19 16.45
C ARG A 523 0.97 -57.32 17.59
N GLU A 524 1.41 -57.58 18.82
CA GLU A 524 1.01 -56.80 19.99
C GLU A 524 1.59 -55.38 19.98
N GLU A 525 2.81 -55.22 19.43
CA GLU A 525 3.46 -53.93 19.29
C GLU A 525 2.78 -53.07 18.22
N VAL A 526 2.34 -53.69 17.12
CA VAL A 526 1.53 -53.02 16.08
C VAL A 526 0.21 -52.55 16.66
N ARG A 527 -0.53 -53.43 17.35
CA ARG A 527 -1.82 -53.07 17.99
C ARG A 527 -1.65 -51.95 19.00
N ARG A 528 -0.61 -52.01 19.83
CA ARG A 528 -0.28 -50.96 20.81
C ARG A 528 0.03 -49.63 20.14
N THR A 529 0.85 -49.64 19.08
CA THR A 529 1.24 -48.44 18.35
C THR A 529 0.02 -47.75 17.72
N ILE A 530 -0.88 -48.53 17.11
CA ILE A 530 -2.10 -48.01 16.49
C ILE A 530 -3.06 -47.43 17.54
N ARG A 531 -3.24 -48.11 18.69
CA ARG A 531 -4.04 -47.58 19.80
C ARG A 531 -3.49 -46.27 20.36
N VAL A 532 -2.18 -46.18 20.57
CA VAL A 532 -1.54 -44.94 21.02
C VAL A 532 -1.71 -43.83 19.98
N ALA A 533 -1.62 -44.14 18.68
CA ALA A 533 -1.85 -43.18 17.61
C ALA A 533 -3.29 -42.62 17.64
N PHE A 534 -4.29 -43.44 17.94
CA PHE A 534 -5.67 -42.95 18.09
C PHE A 534 -5.86 -42.05 19.31
N LEU A 535 -5.19 -42.31 20.43
CA LEU A 535 -5.21 -41.42 21.60
C LEU A 535 -4.56 -40.06 21.28
N CYS A 536 -3.46 -40.07 20.51
CA CYS A 536 -2.75 -38.85 20.11
C CYS A 536 -3.51 -38.00 19.09
N THR A 537 -4.42 -38.61 18.33
CA THR A 537 -5.14 -37.94 17.24
C THR A 537 -6.52 -37.43 17.64
N GLN A 538 -6.99 -37.68 18.88
CA GLN A 538 -8.32 -37.24 19.36
C GLN A 538 -8.64 -35.77 19.03
N ALA A 539 -9.90 -35.50 18.67
CA ALA A 539 -10.33 -34.17 18.27
C ALA A 539 -10.13 -33.11 19.37
N SER A 540 -10.36 -33.49 20.63
CA SER A 540 -10.14 -32.63 21.79
C SER A 540 -8.66 -32.69 22.23
N PRO A 541 -7.94 -31.55 22.29
CA PRO A 541 -6.57 -31.52 22.81
C PRO A 541 -6.44 -32.01 24.26
N ALA A 542 -7.48 -31.82 25.08
CA ALA A 542 -7.50 -32.27 26.48
C ALA A 542 -7.64 -33.79 26.64
N ALA A 543 -8.10 -34.49 25.61
CA ALA A 543 -8.21 -35.95 25.59
C ALA A 543 -6.92 -36.64 25.11
N ARG A 544 -5.93 -35.88 24.63
CA ARG A 544 -4.65 -36.41 24.15
C ARG A 544 -3.69 -36.61 25.32
N PRO A 545 -2.98 -37.76 25.40
CA PRO A 545 -1.97 -37.98 26.43
C PRO A 545 -0.77 -37.04 26.25
N SER A 546 -0.10 -36.70 27.35
CA SER A 546 1.17 -35.97 27.30
C SER A 546 2.24 -36.81 26.58
N MET A 547 3.20 -36.16 25.93
CA MET A 547 4.28 -36.87 25.21
C MET A 547 5.07 -37.82 26.13
N SER A 548 5.27 -37.48 27.40
CA SER A 548 5.88 -38.38 28.38
C SER A 548 5.07 -39.67 28.59
N LYS A 549 3.74 -39.58 28.57
CA LYS A 549 2.83 -40.72 28.69
C LYS A 549 2.77 -41.54 27.39
N VAL A 550 2.87 -40.89 26.23
CA VAL A 550 2.97 -41.55 24.91
C VAL A 550 4.22 -42.41 24.83
N VAL A 551 5.38 -41.87 25.24
CA VAL A 551 6.63 -42.63 25.25
C VAL A 551 6.53 -43.83 26.20
N ALA A 552 6.00 -43.64 27.41
CA ALA A 552 5.79 -44.74 28.36
C ALA A 552 4.82 -45.82 27.85
N MET A 553 3.78 -45.44 27.07
CA MET A 553 2.87 -46.40 26.45
C MET A 553 3.53 -47.17 25.30
N LEU A 554 4.35 -46.52 24.47
CA LEU A 554 5.04 -47.20 23.36
C LEU A 554 6.16 -48.13 23.85
N SER A 555 6.90 -47.73 24.89
CA SER A 555 7.96 -48.53 25.51
C SER A 555 7.44 -49.76 26.27
N GLY A 556 6.13 -49.86 26.50
CA GLY A 556 5.51 -50.98 27.22
C GLY A 556 5.56 -50.87 28.74
N ASP A 557 5.98 -49.71 29.27
CA ASP A 557 6.11 -49.44 30.71
C ASP A 557 4.75 -49.13 31.38
N THR A 558 3.71 -48.87 30.57
CA THR A 558 2.34 -48.63 31.04
C THR A 558 1.32 -49.28 30.09
N ASP A 559 0.26 -49.87 30.64
CA ASP A 559 -0.78 -50.53 29.85
C ASP A 559 -1.59 -49.51 29.04
N ALA A 560 -1.43 -49.53 27.71
CA ALA A 560 -2.38 -48.93 26.78
C ALA A 560 -3.73 -49.70 26.75
N GLY A 561 -3.79 -50.88 27.37
CA GLY A 561 -4.92 -51.82 27.30
C GLY A 561 -6.15 -51.46 28.15
N GLY A 562 -6.06 -50.50 29.06
CA GLY A 562 -7.16 -50.15 29.98
C GLY A 562 -7.97 -48.90 29.62
N THR A 563 -7.61 -48.17 28.55
CA THR A 563 -8.32 -46.95 28.16
C THR A 563 -9.10 -47.25 26.88
N GLU A 564 -10.43 -47.33 26.96
CA GLU A 564 -11.27 -47.42 25.76
C GLU A 564 -10.96 -46.23 24.85
N VAL A 565 -10.50 -46.52 23.63
CA VAL A 565 -10.23 -45.52 22.62
C VAL A 565 -11.58 -45.14 22.01
N SER A 566 -12.07 -43.94 22.31
CA SER A 566 -13.30 -43.43 21.71
C SER A 566 -13.06 -42.97 20.27
N ARG A 567 -14.05 -43.16 19.40
CA ARG A 567 -13.98 -42.70 18.00
C ARG A 567 -13.70 -41.19 17.92
N PRO A 568 -12.62 -40.77 17.24
CA PRO A 568 -12.29 -39.36 17.12
C PRO A 568 -13.44 -38.57 16.46
N GLY A 569 -13.84 -37.45 17.07
CA GLY A 569 -15.04 -36.70 16.65
C GLY A 569 -15.04 -36.08 15.25
N TYR A 570 -13.90 -36.12 14.53
CA TYR A 570 -13.82 -35.73 13.11
C TYR A 570 -14.09 -36.90 12.15
N LEU A 571 -14.27 -38.13 12.67
CA LEU A 571 -14.74 -39.29 11.90
C LEU A 571 -16.28 -39.33 11.97
N VAL A 572 -16.96 -38.59 11.08
CA VAL A 572 -18.43 -38.64 10.93
C VAL A 572 -18.85 -39.84 10.10
N ASP A 573 -20.06 -40.37 10.35
CA ASP A 573 -20.63 -41.54 9.65
C ASP A 573 -20.94 -41.28 8.17
N TRP A 574 -19.90 -41.19 7.35
CA TRP A 574 -20.07 -41.29 5.90
C TRP A 574 -19.93 -42.76 5.51
N LYS A 575 -21.06 -43.45 5.34
CA LYS A 575 -21.07 -44.82 4.80
C LYS A 575 -20.64 -44.79 3.34
N PHE A 576 -19.53 -45.46 3.07
CA PHE A 576 -18.85 -45.53 1.77
C PHE A 576 -19.57 -46.52 0.82
N ASN A 577 -20.81 -46.24 0.40
CA ASN A 577 -21.56 -47.16 -0.48
C ASN A 577 -22.07 -46.57 -1.81
N ASP A 578 -21.84 -45.30 -2.14
CA ASP A 578 -22.40 -44.69 -3.37
C ASP A 578 -21.39 -44.51 -4.52
N ALA A 579 -20.34 -45.33 -4.60
CA ALA A 579 -19.42 -45.32 -5.75
C ALA A 579 -20.00 -46.04 -6.99
N ASN A 580 -21.06 -46.85 -6.85
CA ASN A 580 -21.64 -47.59 -7.96
C ASN A 580 -22.78 -46.87 -8.70
N THR A 581 -23.29 -45.76 -8.16
CA THR A 581 -24.46 -45.06 -8.73
C THR A 581 -24.06 -43.99 -9.76
N LEU A 582 -22.79 -43.57 -9.78
CA LEU A 582 -22.28 -42.59 -10.75
C LEU A 582 -21.69 -43.25 -12.02
N MET A 583 -21.26 -44.51 -11.94
CA MET A 583 -20.79 -45.28 -13.11
C MET A 583 -21.93 -45.81 -13.98
N SER A 584 -23.17 -45.89 -13.48
CA SER A 584 -24.32 -46.33 -14.29
C SER A 584 -25.00 -45.22 -15.09
N GLN A 585 -24.58 -43.95 -14.95
CA GLN A 585 -25.14 -42.81 -15.70
C GLN A 585 -24.28 -42.37 -16.89
N ILE A 586 -23.13 -42.99 -17.11
CA ILE A 586 -22.24 -42.72 -18.25
C ILE A 586 -22.41 -43.78 -19.37
N GLU A 587 -23.08 -44.90 -19.11
CA GLU A 587 -23.29 -45.99 -20.09
C GLU A 587 -24.62 -45.97 -20.86
N GLN A 588 -25.44 -44.92 -20.77
CA GLN A 588 -26.62 -44.80 -21.64
C GLN A 588 -26.62 -43.47 -22.38
N GLY A 589 -26.28 -43.55 -23.66
CA GLY A 589 -26.34 -42.44 -24.58
C GLY A 589 -27.76 -41.95 -24.83
N THR A 590 -27.89 -40.65 -25.05
CA THR A 590 -28.48 -40.02 -26.24
C THR A 590 -28.57 -38.51 -25.99
N THR A 591 -28.02 -37.70 -26.90
CA THR A 591 -28.75 -36.76 -27.76
C THR A 591 -27.74 -35.94 -28.58
N ASP A 592 -28.03 -35.86 -29.88
CA ASP A 592 -27.57 -34.96 -30.95
C ASP A 592 -26.96 -33.60 -30.54
N PRO A 593 -26.08 -32.97 -31.37
CA PRO A 593 -26.52 -32.46 -32.68
C PRO A 593 -25.51 -32.52 -33.86
N MET A 594 -26.12 -32.72 -35.04
CA MET A 594 -25.94 -31.98 -36.30
C MET A 594 -24.54 -31.47 -36.71
N GLN A 595 -24.15 -32.03 -37.84
CA GLN A 595 -23.07 -31.73 -38.76
C GLN A 595 -23.16 -30.33 -39.42
N CYS A 596 -22.02 -29.66 -39.63
CA CYS A 596 -21.70 -29.10 -40.94
C CYS A 596 -20.18 -29.01 -41.17
N ASP A 597 -19.78 -29.57 -42.30
CA ASP A 597 -18.44 -29.78 -42.83
C ASP A 597 -17.84 -28.51 -43.45
N SER A 598 -16.53 -28.34 -43.36
CA SER A 598 -15.61 -28.39 -44.52
C SER A 598 -14.23 -27.81 -44.21
N CYS A 599 -13.22 -28.64 -44.47
CA CYS A 599 -11.79 -28.37 -44.41
C CYS A 599 -11.32 -27.54 -45.62
N VAL A 600 -10.30 -26.68 -45.45
CA VAL A 600 -9.16 -26.61 -46.39
C VAL A 600 -7.87 -26.26 -45.63
N SER A 601 -6.83 -27.06 -45.91
CA SER A 601 -5.46 -27.00 -45.42
C SER A 601 -4.58 -26.17 -46.37
N THR A 602 -3.56 -25.44 -45.89
CA THR A 602 -2.15 -25.53 -46.37
C THR A 602 -1.17 -24.50 -45.78
N SER A 603 -0.02 -25.06 -45.37
CA SER A 603 1.38 -24.62 -45.53
C SER A 603 1.99 -23.39 -44.83
N MET A 604 3.14 -23.72 -44.23
CA MET A 604 4.29 -22.93 -43.77
C MET A 604 4.75 -21.81 -44.72
N VAL A 605 5.25 -20.68 -44.19
CA VAL A 605 6.47 -19.96 -44.65
C VAL A 605 7.09 -19.17 -43.48
N ALA A 606 8.41 -19.02 -43.56
CA ALA A 606 9.42 -18.61 -42.59
C ALA A 606 9.49 -17.13 -42.15
N MET A 607 10.35 -16.92 -41.14
CA MET A 607 10.93 -15.66 -40.66
C MET A 607 11.52 -14.76 -41.77
N PRO A 608 11.69 -13.46 -41.46
CA PRO A 608 13.07 -12.96 -41.37
C PRO A 608 13.34 -11.98 -40.21
N SER A 609 14.61 -11.95 -39.81
CA SER A 609 15.24 -11.09 -38.79
C SER A 609 15.63 -9.69 -39.36
N PRO A 610 16.32 -8.80 -38.62
CA PRO A 610 16.03 -7.36 -38.56
C PRO A 610 16.95 -6.49 -39.43
N SER A 611 16.60 -5.21 -39.60
CA SER A 611 17.53 -4.21 -40.13
C SER A 611 17.47 -2.86 -39.39
N HIS A 612 18.68 -2.32 -39.25
CA HIS A 612 19.05 -1.02 -38.72
C HIS A 612 18.36 0.16 -39.41
N ASN A 613 18.13 1.25 -38.65
CA ASN A 613 18.45 2.60 -39.10
C ASN A 613 18.60 3.57 -37.91
N ASN A 614 19.69 4.32 -37.93
CA ASN A 614 20.01 5.50 -37.13
C ASN A 614 19.79 6.72 -38.04
N PRO A 615 19.26 7.88 -37.59
CA PRO A 615 20.17 9.04 -37.42
C PRO A 615 19.73 10.11 -36.37
N THR A 616 20.73 10.57 -35.60
CA THR A 616 21.11 11.97 -35.25
C THR A 616 20.09 13.13 -35.20
N HIS A 617 20.17 13.86 -34.07
CA HIS A 617 20.07 15.33 -33.85
C HIS A 617 18.71 16.00 -33.47
N PRO A 618 18.72 17.19 -32.80
CA PRO A 618 17.94 17.50 -31.59
C PRO A 618 16.83 18.54 -31.82
N MET A 619 15.84 18.62 -30.93
CA MET A 619 14.84 19.70 -30.96
C MET A 619 14.83 20.46 -29.64
N LEU A 620 15.25 21.72 -29.73
CA LEU A 620 15.24 22.75 -28.70
C LEU A 620 14.69 24.00 -29.39
N GLN A 621 13.39 24.24 -29.28
CA GLN A 621 12.72 25.56 -29.41
C GLN A 621 11.20 25.35 -29.42
N ASP A 622 10.51 25.98 -28.47
CA ASP A 622 9.27 26.76 -28.68
C ASP A 622 8.54 26.97 -27.34
N ILE A 623 8.92 28.03 -26.62
CA ILE A 623 8.02 28.73 -25.68
C ILE A 623 8.33 30.22 -25.79
N ASN A 624 7.44 30.95 -26.47
CA ASN A 624 7.24 32.39 -26.30
C ASN A 624 5.78 32.72 -26.65
N ASN A 625 5.14 33.47 -25.73
CA ASN A 625 3.89 34.22 -25.86
C ASN A 625 2.60 33.35 -25.88
N GLU A 626 1.51 33.66 -25.18
CA GLU A 626 0.90 34.96 -24.88
C GLU A 626 0.07 34.96 -23.56
N LEU A 627 0.05 36.15 -22.95
CA LEU A 627 -0.97 36.80 -22.09
C LEU A 627 -1.47 36.16 -20.79
#